data_AF-A0A0G0N0Z9-F1
#
_entry.id   AF-A0A0G0N0Z9-F1
#
_cell.length_a   1.000
_cell.length_b   1.000
_cell.length_c   1.000
_cell.angle_alpha   90.00
_cell.angle_beta   90.00
_cell.angle_gamma   90.00
#
_symmetry.space_group_name_H-M   'P 1'
#
loop_
_entity.id
_entity.type
_entity.pdbx_description
1 polymer ?
#
loop_
_entity_poly.entity_id
_entity_poly.type
_entity_poly.pdbx_seq_one_letter_code
_entity_poly.pdbx_strand_id
1 'polypeptide(L)'
;MILKKIPLKIWFFSFSLVFLITSLFHLPNVIAETNDSITQKYSRSNLSLEDAILTYHQTMNDLFNKSIEKMTSGSGDLNPPTNDDCPDNNVSTFCVAMRATNEYDGFLIALKSHQNYFTDETSPANQSLSTEEALNQQGQREDLRNSQIAIAQNVLSVSLATYNEIQIFYPLHLEYSKLIKQLEKYRDGLSKVRREVEKYPKTFQNVSTTKCT
;
A
#
# COMPACT_ATOMS: atom_id res chain seq x y z
N MET A 1 36.75 -38.84 22.42
CA MET A 1 35.47 -38.29 21.91
C MET A 1 35.73 -36.84 21.51
N ILE A 2 36.04 -36.60 20.23
CA ILE A 2 36.50 -35.30 19.72
C ILE A 2 35.29 -34.55 19.17
N LEU A 3 34.73 -33.62 19.96
CA LEU A 3 33.71 -32.68 19.49
C LEU A 3 34.40 -31.52 18.76
N LYS A 4 34.37 -31.58 17.42
CA LYS A 4 34.82 -30.51 16.52
C LYS A 4 33.97 -29.26 16.78
N LYS A 5 34.62 -28.18 17.22
CA LYS A 5 34.02 -26.84 17.32
C LYS A 5 33.72 -26.30 15.92
N ILE A 6 32.45 -26.28 15.55
CA ILE A 6 31.98 -25.61 14.31
C ILE A 6 31.87 -24.11 14.61
N PRO A 7 32.38 -23.22 13.73
CA PRO A 7 32.36 -21.78 13.98
C PRO A 7 30.95 -21.19 13.89
N LEU A 8 30.50 -20.60 15.00
CA LEU A 8 29.17 -20.01 15.24
C LEU A 8 28.75 -18.94 14.21
N LYS A 9 29.70 -18.36 13.46
CA LYS A 9 29.45 -17.29 12.49
C LYS A 9 28.71 -17.71 11.22
N ILE A 10 28.76 -18.99 10.85
CA ILE A 10 28.08 -19.48 9.62
C ILE A 10 26.57 -19.68 9.87
N TRP A 11 26.17 -19.86 11.13
CA TRP A 11 24.76 -20.14 11.47
C TRP A 11 23.87 -18.90 11.37
N PHE A 12 24.38 -17.71 11.72
CA PHE A 12 23.61 -16.47 11.66
C PHE A 12 23.28 -16.02 10.23
N PHE A 13 24.15 -16.32 9.25
CA PHE A 13 23.91 -15.91 7.87
C PHE A 13 22.83 -16.76 7.17
N SER A 14 22.72 -18.06 7.53
CA SER A 14 21.70 -18.94 6.95
C SER A 14 20.30 -18.64 7.50
N PHE A 15 20.19 -18.26 8.77
CA PHE A 15 18.89 -17.96 9.39
C PHE A 15 18.24 -16.67 8.87
N SER A 16 19.06 -15.66 8.54
CA SER A 16 18.57 -14.38 7.97
C SER A 16 18.03 -14.55 6.54
N LEU A 17 18.68 -15.39 5.72
CA LEU A 17 18.25 -15.63 4.33
C LEU A 17 16.94 -16.43 4.27
N VAL A 18 16.74 -17.38 5.19
CA VAL A 18 15.49 -18.15 5.27
C VAL A 18 14.31 -17.26 5.70
N PHE A 19 14.52 -16.30 6.60
CA PHE A 19 13.48 -15.35 7.03
C PHE A 19 13.06 -14.38 5.92
N LEU A 20 14.00 -13.96 5.06
CA LEU A 20 13.69 -13.12 3.89
C LEU A 20 12.91 -13.90 2.82
N ILE A 21 13.22 -15.18 2.60
CA ILE A 21 12.53 -16.00 1.58
C ILE A 21 11.15 -16.47 2.05
N THR A 22 10.93 -16.73 3.34
CA THR A 22 9.59 -17.10 3.84
C THR A 22 8.60 -15.94 3.93
N SER A 23 9.10 -14.69 4.06
CA SER A 23 8.25 -13.49 3.98
C SER A 23 7.64 -13.24 2.59
N LEU A 24 8.23 -13.83 1.54
CA LEU A 24 7.76 -13.73 0.16
C LEU A 24 6.72 -14.80 -0.23
N PHE A 25 6.46 -15.81 0.62
CA PHE A 25 5.68 -17.00 0.20
C PHE A 25 4.56 -17.45 1.14
N HIS A 26 4.20 -16.70 2.19
CA HIS A 26 3.07 -17.07 3.07
C HIS A 26 2.01 -15.96 3.17
N LEU A 27 1.29 -15.75 2.07
CA LEU A 27 -0.14 -15.47 2.19
C LEU A 27 -0.85 -16.81 1.95
N PRO A 28 -1.27 -17.53 3.02
CA PRO A 28 -2.20 -18.64 2.83
C PRO A 28 -3.44 -18.09 2.13
N ASN A 29 -4.00 -18.90 1.22
CA ASN A 29 -5.26 -18.66 0.53
C ASN A 29 -6.38 -18.42 1.57
N VAL A 30 -6.52 -17.19 2.03
CA VAL A 30 -7.75 -16.69 2.64
C VAL A 30 -8.64 -16.39 1.45
N ILE A 31 -9.29 -17.43 0.93
CA ILE A 31 -10.49 -17.23 0.13
C ILE A 31 -11.53 -16.81 1.16
N ALA A 32 -11.59 -15.52 1.43
CA ALA A 32 -12.73 -14.95 2.12
C ALA A 32 -13.97 -15.31 1.30
N GLU A 33 -15.04 -15.71 1.96
CA GLU A 33 -16.34 -15.90 1.33
C GLU A 33 -16.72 -14.55 0.70
N THR A 34 -16.50 -14.42 -0.62
CA THR A 34 -16.69 -13.16 -1.33
C THR A 34 -18.15 -12.79 -1.24
N ASN A 35 -18.44 -11.65 -0.61
CA ASN A 35 -19.79 -11.15 -0.45
C ASN A 35 -20.45 -10.96 -1.83
N ASP A 36 -21.65 -11.51 -2.02
CA ASP A 36 -22.39 -11.48 -3.29
C ASP A 36 -22.50 -10.07 -3.89
N SER A 37 -22.58 -9.05 -3.02
CA SER A 37 -22.59 -7.64 -3.42
C SER A 37 -21.32 -7.19 -4.14
N ILE A 38 -20.14 -7.66 -3.72
CA ILE A 38 -18.84 -7.35 -4.33
C ILE A 38 -18.69 -8.10 -5.65
N THR A 39 -19.11 -9.36 -5.70
CA THR A 39 -19.09 -10.15 -6.94
C THR A 39 -20.02 -9.56 -8.01
N GLN A 40 -21.18 -9.03 -7.61
CA GLN A 40 -22.10 -8.34 -8.52
C GLN A 40 -21.59 -6.97 -8.97
N LYS A 41 -20.82 -6.26 -8.15
CA LYS A 41 -20.30 -4.92 -8.46
C LYS A 41 -19.50 -4.87 -9.76
N TYR A 42 -18.71 -5.90 -10.04
CA TYR A 42 -17.90 -6.02 -11.25
C TYR A 42 -18.51 -6.96 -12.30
N SER A 43 -19.69 -7.52 -12.02
CA SER A 43 -20.34 -8.50 -12.88
C SER A 43 -20.60 -7.93 -14.27
N ARG A 44 -20.45 -8.81 -15.26
CA ARG A 44 -20.81 -8.55 -16.65
C ARG A 44 -22.27 -8.12 -16.86
N SER A 45 -23.18 -8.53 -15.98
CA SER A 45 -24.57 -8.07 -16.03
C SER A 45 -24.69 -6.55 -15.87
N ASN A 46 -23.67 -5.92 -15.28
CA ASN A 46 -23.68 -4.52 -14.88
C ASN A 46 -22.66 -3.68 -15.65
N LEU A 47 -21.50 -4.25 -16.03
CA LEU A 47 -20.38 -3.51 -16.62
C LEU A 47 -19.77 -4.23 -17.83
N SER A 48 -19.18 -3.47 -18.75
CA SER A 48 -18.25 -4.02 -19.76
C SER A 48 -16.93 -4.43 -19.10
N LEU A 49 -16.09 -5.20 -19.80
CA LEU A 49 -14.77 -5.59 -19.29
C LEU A 49 -13.90 -4.36 -18.96
N GLU A 50 -13.90 -3.36 -19.84
CA GLU A 50 -13.15 -2.11 -19.66
C GLU A 50 -13.68 -1.32 -18.46
N ASP A 51 -15.00 -1.21 -18.32
CA ASP A 51 -15.62 -0.53 -17.18
C ASP A 51 -15.38 -1.27 -15.87
N ALA A 52 -15.35 -2.61 -15.88
CA ALA A 52 -15.03 -3.40 -14.70
C ALA A 52 -13.59 -3.16 -14.23
N ILE A 53 -12.63 -3.08 -15.16
CA ILE A 53 -11.23 -2.73 -14.87
C ILE A 53 -11.13 -1.33 -14.27
N LEU A 54 -11.77 -0.33 -14.90
CA LEU A 54 -11.77 1.05 -14.41
C LEU A 54 -12.41 1.16 -13.00
N THR A 55 -13.55 0.52 -12.81
CA THR A 55 -14.29 0.52 -11.54
C THR A 55 -13.47 -0.13 -10.42
N TYR A 56 -12.75 -1.22 -10.72
CA TYR A 56 -11.84 -1.85 -9.76
C TYR A 56 -10.74 -0.88 -9.33
N HIS A 57 -10.02 -0.28 -10.27
CA HIS A 57 -8.93 0.65 -9.94
C HIS A 57 -9.42 1.90 -9.18
N GLN A 58 -10.59 2.44 -9.55
CA GLN A 58 -11.21 3.54 -8.81
C GLN A 58 -11.58 3.14 -7.38
N THR A 59 -12.17 1.94 -7.20
CA THR A 59 -12.49 1.42 -5.87
C THR A 59 -11.25 1.28 -5.01
N MET A 60 -10.17 0.71 -5.54
CA MET A 60 -8.92 0.52 -4.80
C MET A 60 -8.34 1.87 -4.38
N ASN A 61 -8.30 2.84 -5.30
CA ASN A 61 -7.83 4.20 -5.00
C ASN A 61 -8.67 4.85 -3.89
N ASP A 62 -9.99 4.76 -3.98
CA ASP A 62 -10.91 5.28 -2.96
C ASP A 62 -10.68 4.61 -1.60
N LEU A 63 -10.52 3.29 -1.58
CA LEU A 63 -10.29 2.52 -0.36
C LEU A 63 -9.02 2.98 0.35
N PHE A 64 -7.91 3.08 -0.38
CA PHE A 64 -6.63 3.53 0.20
C PHE A 64 -6.67 5.00 0.61
N ASN A 65 -7.18 5.89 -0.24
CA ASN A 65 -7.27 7.32 0.06
C ASN A 65 -8.13 7.61 1.28
N LYS A 66 -9.31 6.99 1.39
CA LYS A 66 -10.19 7.12 2.57
C LYS A 66 -9.53 6.58 3.84
N SER A 67 -8.75 5.51 3.72
CA SER A 67 -8.03 4.93 4.86
C SER A 67 -6.92 5.86 5.34
N ILE A 68 -6.17 6.47 4.42
CA ILE A 68 -5.14 7.49 4.72
C ILE A 68 -5.78 8.74 5.35
N GLU A 69 -6.91 9.21 4.81
CA GLU A 69 -7.64 10.36 5.36
C GLU A 69 -8.09 10.11 6.81
N LYS A 70 -8.67 8.94 7.08
CA LYS A 70 -9.08 8.54 8.44
C LYS A 70 -7.90 8.42 9.41
N MET A 71 -6.78 7.87 8.94
CA MET A 71 -5.55 7.78 9.73
C MET A 71 -4.98 9.16 10.06
N THR A 72 -4.92 10.05 9.06
CA THR A 72 -4.31 11.38 9.23
C THR A 72 -5.19 12.33 10.04
N SER A 73 -6.50 12.24 9.91
CA SER A 73 -7.47 12.99 10.72
C SER A 73 -7.62 12.49 12.16
N GLY A 74 -7.09 11.29 12.48
CA GLY A 74 -7.20 10.67 13.79
C GLY A 74 -8.58 10.06 14.09
N SER A 75 -9.43 9.88 13.07
CA SER A 75 -10.74 9.25 13.21
C SER A 75 -10.72 7.73 13.01
N GLY A 76 -9.59 7.16 12.58
CA GLY A 76 -9.43 5.74 12.30
C GLY A 76 -8.80 4.97 13.46
N ASP A 77 -9.28 3.74 13.70
CA ASP A 77 -8.63 2.80 14.61
C ASP A 77 -7.47 2.10 13.90
N LEU A 78 -6.28 2.17 14.48
CA LEU A 78 -5.05 1.59 13.92
C LEU A 78 -4.74 0.20 14.48
N ASN A 79 -5.49 -0.24 15.50
CA ASN A 79 -5.27 -1.54 16.12
C ASN A 79 -5.89 -2.63 15.27
N PRO A 80 -5.21 -3.78 15.09
CA PRO A 80 -5.84 -4.94 14.47
C PRO A 80 -7.05 -5.36 15.32
N PRO A 81 -8.19 -5.72 14.68
CA PRO A 81 -9.36 -6.21 15.40
C PRO A 81 -9.05 -7.54 16.09
N THR A 82 -9.79 -7.86 17.14
CA THR A 82 -9.66 -9.15 17.85
C THR A 82 -10.35 -10.31 17.11
N ASN A 83 -11.23 -9.98 16.17
CA ASN A 83 -12.01 -10.92 15.37
C ASN A 83 -11.79 -10.60 13.88
N ASP A 84 -12.26 -11.45 12.99
CA ASP A 84 -12.18 -11.24 11.53
C ASP A 84 -13.11 -10.14 11.01
N ASP A 85 -13.76 -9.38 11.91
CA ASP A 85 -14.60 -8.26 11.54
C ASP A 85 -13.76 -6.98 11.41
N CYS A 86 -13.84 -6.36 10.24
CA CYS A 86 -13.13 -5.13 9.91
C CYS A 86 -14.13 -4.00 9.66
N PRO A 87 -14.56 -3.31 10.73
CA PRO A 87 -15.50 -2.21 10.60
C PRO A 87 -14.87 -1.07 9.80
N ASP A 88 -15.71 -0.24 9.17
CA ASP A 88 -15.26 0.81 8.25
C ASP A 88 -14.31 1.84 8.88
N ASN A 89 -14.38 2.03 10.20
CA ASN A 89 -13.51 2.93 10.95
C ASN A 89 -12.15 2.30 11.29
N ASN A 90 -11.98 0.99 11.19
CA ASN A 90 -10.69 0.34 11.40
C ASN A 90 -9.83 0.48 10.14
N VAL A 91 -8.72 1.19 10.30
CA VAL A 91 -7.74 1.49 9.25
C VAL A 91 -6.38 0.87 9.58
N SER A 92 -6.36 -0.15 10.43
CA SER A 92 -5.17 -1.02 10.58
C SER A 92 -4.78 -1.62 9.23
N THR A 93 -3.49 -1.84 9.01
CA THR A 93 -2.99 -2.51 7.79
C THR A 93 -3.71 -3.84 7.53
N PHE A 94 -4.05 -4.59 8.58
CA PHE A 94 -4.83 -5.83 8.46
C PHE A 94 -6.21 -5.58 7.83
N CYS A 95 -7.00 -4.63 8.34
CA CYS A 95 -8.34 -4.36 7.83
C CYS A 95 -8.35 -3.71 6.45
N VAL A 96 -7.34 -2.90 6.13
CA VAL A 96 -7.18 -2.37 4.77
C VAL A 96 -6.80 -3.51 3.82
N ALA A 97 -5.88 -4.39 4.20
CA ALA A 97 -5.51 -5.56 3.41
C ALA A 97 -6.70 -6.48 3.14
N MET A 98 -7.48 -6.82 4.16
CA MET A 98 -8.63 -7.71 3.98
C MET A 98 -9.69 -7.12 3.05
N ARG A 99 -10.05 -5.83 3.21
CA ARG A 99 -11.00 -5.17 2.30
C ARG A 99 -10.46 -5.08 0.87
N ALA A 100 -9.18 -4.76 0.71
CA ALA A 100 -8.50 -4.70 -0.58
C ALA A 100 -8.45 -6.07 -1.29
N THR A 101 -8.20 -7.14 -0.54
CA THR A 101 -8.25 -8.52 -1.04
C THR A 101 -9.66 -8.91 -1.47
N ASN A 102 -10.69 -8.58 -0.69
CA ASN A 102 -12.08 -8.87 -1.06
C ASN A 102 -12.48 -8.20 -2.39
N GLU A 103 -12.06 -6.95 -2.60
CA GLU A 103 -12.30 -6.23 -3.87
C GLU A 103 -11.52 -6.87 -5.03
N TYR A 104 -10.29 -7.31 -4.79
CA TYR A 104 -9.49 -8.04 -5.78
C TYR A 104 -10.11 -9.39 -6.16
N ASP A 105 -10.58 -10.17 -5.19
CA ASP A 105 -11.22 -11.47 -5.46
C ASP A 105 -12.52 -11.30 -6.26
N GLY A 106 -13.34 -10.30 -5.91
CA GLY A 106 -14.54 -9.94 -6.69
C GLY A 106 -14.20 -9.57 -8.14
N PHE A 107 -13.12 -8.80 -8.34
CA PHE A 107 -12.62 -8.47 -9.67
C PHE A 107 -12.11 -9.70 -10.44
N LEU A 108 -11.41 -10.64 -9.80
CA LEU A 108 -10.98 -11.89 -10.42
C LEU A 108 -12.16 -12.75 -10.89
N ILE A 109 -13.22 -12.85 -10.07
CA ILE A 109 -14.45 -13.57 -10.44
C ILE A 109 -15.10 -12.90 -11.65
N ALA A 110 -15.16 -11.58 -11.69
CA ALA A 110 -15.68 -10.83 -12.82
C ALA A 110 -14.85 -11.03 -14.10
N LEU A 111 -13.52 -11.02 -14.03
CA LEU A 111 -12.68 -11.30 -15.20
C LEU A 111 -12.95 -12.70 -15.78
N LYS A 112 -13.20 -13.69 -14.92
CA LYS A 112 -13.59 -15.05 -15.35
C LYS A 112 -14.99 -15.09 -15.97
N SER A 113 -15.96 -14.36 -15.41
CA SER A 113 -17.34 -14.36 -15.94
C SER A 113 -17.44 -13.69 -17.31
N HIS A 114 -16.60 -12.70 -17.60
CA HIS A 114 -16.49 -12.10 -18.94
C HIS A 114 -15.93 -13.06 -20.00
N GLN A 115 -15.19 -14.10 -19.61
CA GLN A 115 -14.64 -15.11 -20.51
C GLN A 115 -15.69 -16.13 -20.94
N ASN A 116 -16.48 -16.64 -19.99
CA ASN A 116 -17.41 -17.76 -20.24
C ASN A 116 -18.58 -17.42 -21.19
N TYR A 117 -18.82 -16.14 -21.46
CA TYR A 117 -19.92 -15.72 -22.34
C TYR A 117 -19.73 -16.09 -23.82
N PHE A 118 -18.50 -16.28 -24.28
CA PHE A 118 -18.23 -16.65 -25.67
C PHE A 118 -18.16 -18.17 -25.88
N THR A 119 -18.02 -18.93 -24.80
CA THR A 119 -18.11 -20.40 -24.82
C THR A 119 -19.54 -20.90 -24.66
N ASP A 120 -20.48 -20.06 -24.20
CA ASP A 120 -21.90 -20.39 -24.16
C ASP A 120 -22.51 -20.26 -25.57
N GLU A 121 -22.94 -21.39 -26.13
CA GLU A 121 -23.57 -21.55 -27.45
C GLU A 121 -24.87 -20.73 -27.66
N THR A 122 -25.29 -19.95 -26.66
CA THR A 122 -26.52 -19.15 -26.67
C THR A 122 -26.28 -17.66 -26.92
N SER A 123 -25.03 -17.22 -27.05
CA SER A 123 -24.73 -15.82 -27.39
C SER A 123 -25.12 -15.52 -28.85
N PRO A 124 -25.95 -14.50 -29.12
CA PRO A 124 -26.39 -14.18 -30.48
C PRO A 124 -25.26 -13.48 -31.25
N ALA A 125 -24.20 -14.22 -31.59
CA ALA A 125 -23.15 -13.77 -32.48
C ALA A 125 -23.63 -13.88 -33.92
N ASN A 126 -24.42 -12.88 -34.34
CA ASN A 126 -24.83 -12.64 -35.72
C ASN A 126 -23.68 -12.12 -36.61
N GLN A 127 -22.46 -12.61 -36.42
CA GLN A 127 -21.34 -12.32 -37.32
C GLN A 127 -20.55 -13.60 -37.55
N SER A 128 -20.52 -14.06 -38.81
CA SER A 128 -19.66 -15.13 -39.26
C SER A 128 -18.20 -14.67 -39.25
N LEU A 129 -17.63 -14.54 -38.05
CA LEU A 129 -16.18 -14.50 -37.89
C LEU A 129 -15.63 -15.83 -38.40
N SER A 130 -14.56 -15.77 -39.19
CA SER A 130 -13.84 -16.98 -39.54
C SER A 130 -13.30 -17.63 -38.26
N THR A 131 -13.18 -18.96 -38.26
CA THR A 131 -12.64 -19.71 -37.11
C THR A 131 -11.27 -19.17 -36.68
N GLU A 132 -10.46 -18.70 -37.63
CA GLU A 132 -9.16 -18.10 -37.39
C GLU A 132 -9.25 -16.74 -36.68
N GLU A 133 -10.17 -15.87 -37.08
CA GLU A 133 -10.39 -14.58 -36.39
C GLU A 133 -10.93 -14.78 -34.98
N ALA A 134 -11.82 -15.75 -34.77
CA ALA A 134 -12.34 -16.09 -33.45
C ALA A 134 -11.23 -16.59 -32.51
N LEU A 135 -10.33 -17.46 -33.00
CA LEU A 135 -9.17 -17.94 -32.23
C LEU A 135 -8.18 -16.82 -31.91
N ASN A 136 -7.88 -15.95 -32.87
CA ASN A 136 -6.99 -14.80 -32.66
C ASN A 136 -7.58 -13.80 -31.65
N GLN A 137 -8.89 -13.51 -31.73
CA GLN A 137 -9.57 -12.65 -30.75
C GLN A 137 -9.59 -13.28 -29.35
N GLN A 138 -9.75 -14.59 -29.24
CA GLN A 138 -9.68 -15.29 -27.96
C GLN A 138 -8.27 -15.16 -27.35
N GLY A 139 -7.21 -15.40 -28.13
CA GLY A 139 -5.83 -15.27 -27.67
C GLY A 139 -5.52 -13.86 -27.13
N GLN A 140 -5.89 -12.81 -27.89
CA GLN A 140 -5.69 -11.42 -27.45
C GLN A 140 -6.42 -11.08 -26.15
N ARG A 141 -7.60 -11.64 -25.92
CA ARG A 141 -8.38 -11.42 -24.68
C ARG A 141 -7.80 -12.18 -23.50
N GLU A 142 -7.30 -13.39 -23.71
CA GLU A 142 -6.60 -14.14 -22.68
C GLU A 142 -5.30 -13.44 -22.25
N ASP A 143 -4.54 -12.91 -23.21
CA ASP A 143 -3.35 -12.10 -22.94
C ASP A 143 -3.69 -10.84 -22.17
N LEU A 144 -4.74 -10.11 -22.59
CA LEU A 144 -5.22 -8.93 -21.88
C LEU A 144 -5.62 -9.28 -20.44
N ARG A 145 -6.39 -10.35 -20.23
CA ARG A 145 -6.81 -10.78 -18.88
C ARG A 145 -5.60 -11.09 -18.01
N ASN A 146 -4.69 -11.92 -18.49
CA ASN A 146 -3.50 -12.31 -17.72
C ASN A 146 -2.64 -11.08 -17.38
N SER A 147 -2.54 -10.14 -18.32
CA SER A 147 -1.90 -8.85 -18.08
C SER A 147 -2.61 -8.03 -16.99
N GLN A 148 -3.95 -7.93 -17.04
CA GLN A 148 -4.71 -7.20 -16.02
C GLN A 148 -4.62 -7.84 -14.63
N ILE A 149 -4.63 -9.17 -14.54
CA ILE A 149 -4.42 -9.89 -13.27
C ILE A 149 -3.05 -9.57 -12.70
N ALA A 150 -2.00 -9.64 -13.52
CA ALA A 150 -0.63 -9.36 -13.09
C ALA A 150 -0.48 -7.90 -12.63
N ILE A 151 -1.07 -6.94 -13.36
CA ILE A 151 -1.08 -5.52 -13.00
C ILE A 151 -1.81 -5.32 -11.68
N ALA A 152 -3.03 -5.84 -11.55
CA ALA A 152 -3.84 -5.70 -10.34
C ALA A 152 -3.14 -6.28 -9.10
N GLN A 153 -2.56 -7.47 -9.22
CA GLN A 153 -1.80 -8.10 -8.14
C GLN A 153 -0.58 -7.28 -7.72
N ASN A 154 0.18 -6.76 -8.68
CA ASN A 154 1.35 -5.95 -8.41
C ASN A 154 0.96 -4.61 -7.74
N VAL A 155 -0.05 -3.93 -8.29
CA VAL A 155 -0.56 -2.66 -7.74
C VAL A 155 -1.09 -2.86 -6.32
N LEU A 156 -1.85 -3.92 -6.06
CA LEU A 156 -2.32 -4.27 -4.71
C LEU A 156 -1.15 -4.46 -3.74
N SER A 157 -0.15 -5.25 -4.13
CA SER A 157 1.01 -5.54 -3.28
C SER A 157 1.81 -4.28 -2.95
N VAL A 158 2.09 -3.45 -3.96
CA VAL A 158 2.79 -2.16 -3.76
C VAL A 158 1.96 -1.22 -2.89
N SER A 159 0.65 -1.12 -3.14
CA SER A 159 -0.23 -0.23 -2.38
C SER A 159 -0.31 -0.62 -0.90
N LEU A 160 -0.38 -1.92 -0.59
CA LEU A 160 -0.37 -2.41 0.79
C LEU A 160 0.97 -2.15 1.47
N ALA A 161 2.09 -2.37 0.77
CA ALA A 161 3.42 -2.07 1.29
C ALA A 161 3.56 -0.57 1.63
N THR A 162 3.19 0.30 0.68
CA THR A 162 3.20 1.76 0.88
C THR A 162 2.25 2.18 1.99
N TYR A 163 1.06 1.59 2.09
CA TYR A 163 0.11 1.89 3.16
C TYR A 163 0.69 1.55 4.54
N ASN A 164 1.30 0.37 4.69
CA ASN A 164 1.95 -0.04 5.93
C ASN A 164 3.12 0.90 6.30
N GLU A 165 3.92 1.32 5.32
CA GLU A 165 4.97 2.32 5.53
C GLU A 165 4.37 3.64 6.05
N ILE A 166 3.30 4.14 5.43
CA ILE A 166 2.62 5.36 5.91
C ILE A 166 2.14 5.18 7.36
N GLN A 167 1.54 4.03 7.69
CA GLN A 167 1.08 3.75 9.06
C GLN A 167 2.22 3.82 10.09
N ILE A 168 3.40 3.32 9.74
CA ILE A 168 4.58 3.35 10.61
C ILE A 168 5.21 4.75 10.68
N PHE A 169 5.33 5.45 9.54
CA PHE A 169 6.03 6.73 9.47
C PHE A 169 5.18 7.93 9.88
N TYR A 170 3.86 7.86 9.78
CA TYR A 170 2.97 8.97 10.13
C TYR A 170 3.16 9.48 11.58
N PRO A 171 3.17 8.64 12.64
CA PRO A 171 3.43 9.13 13.99
C PRO A 171 4.81 9.77 14.15
N LEU A 172 5.82 9.24 13.44
CA LEU A 172 7.16 9.83 13.42
C LEU A 172 7.14 11.23 12.76
N HIS A 173 6.37 11.40 11.68
CA HIS A 173 6.21 12.70 11.03
C HIS A 173 5.56 13.75 11.95
N LEU A 174 4.60 13.34 12.78
CA LEU A 174 4.00 14.22 13.79
C LEU A 174 5.02 14.70 14.83
N GLU A 175 5.92 13.82 15.29
CA GLU A 175 7.01 14.20 16.20
C GLU A 175 8.03 15.14 15.53
N TYR A 176 8.38 14.89 14.26
CA TYR A 176 9.23 15.83 13.51
C TYR A 176 8.59 17.21 13.35
N SER A 177 7.29 17.29 13.09
CA SER A 177 6.56 18.55 13.01
C SER A 177 6.63 19.34 14.33
N LYS A 178 6.53 18.66 15.48
CA LYS A 178 6.71 19.28 16.80
C LYS A 178 8.14 19.80 16.99
N LEU A 179 9.15 19.00 16.64
CA LEU A 179 10.55 19.37 16.77
C LEU A 179 10.90 20.59 15.91
N ILE A 180 10.44 20.62 14.66
CA ILE A 180 10.63 21.75 13.74
C ILE A 180 10.07 23.03 14.36
N LYS A 181 8.84 23.00 14.88
CA LYS A 181 8.23 24.16 15.56
C LYS A 181 9.03 24.63 16.79
N GLN A 182 9.67 23.71 17.51
CA GLN A 182 10.54 24.07 18.64
C GLN A 182 11.84 24.73 18.17
N LEU A 183 12.46 24.22 17.11
CA LEU A 183 13.66 24.81 16.52
C LEU A 183 13.38 26.20 15.94
N GLU A 184 12.21 26.41 15.33
CA GLU A 184 11.76 27.73 14.87
C GLU A 184 11.63 28.71 16.02
N LYS A 185 10.99 28.31 17.14
CA LYS A 185 10.90 29.13 18.35
C LYS A 185 12.28 29.48 18.91
N TYR A 186 13.21 28.53 18.92
CA TYR A 186 14.57 28.74 19.37
C TYR A 186 15.32 29.74 18.47
N ARG A 187 15.27 29.56 17.15
CA ARG A 187 15.83 30.48 16.15
C ARG A 187 15.31 31.90 16.35
N ASP A 188 13.99 32.04 16.51
CA ASP A 188 13.36 33.35 16.67
C ASP A 188 13.76 33.99 18.02
N GLY A 189 13.94 33.18 19.06
CA GLY A 189 14.52 33.60 20.34
C GLY A 189 15.95 34.11 20.21
N LEU A 190 16.83 33.36 19.53
CA LEU A 190 18.21 33.79 19.25
C LEU A 190 18.26 35.08 18.44
N SER A 191 17.36 35.24 17.45
CA SER A 191 17.25 36.48 16.67
C SER A 191 16.90 37.68 17.55
N LYS A 192 16.04 37.51 18.56
CA LYS A 192 15.73 38.56 19.53
C LYS A 192 16.95 38.90 20.40
N VAL A 193 17.64 37.90 20.95
CA VAL A 193 18.85 38.10 21.75
C VAL A 193 19.93 38.83 20.94
N ARG A 194 20.16 38.39 19.70
CA ARG A 194 21.09 39.03 18.77
C ARG A 194 20.76 40.51 18.54
N ARG A 195 19.49 40.84 18.29
CA ARG A 195 19.04 42.23 18.11
C ARG A 195 19.29 43.10 19.35
N GLU A 196 19.12 42.55 20.55
CA GLU A 196 19.43 43.28 21.79
C GLU A 196 20.94 43.47 21.97
N VAL A 197 21.75 42.46 21.65
CA VAL A 197 23.22 42.54 21.70
C VAL A 197 23.77 43.55 20.68
N GLU A 198 23.21 43.58 19.47
CA GLU A 198 23.62 44.51 18.40
C GLU A 198 23.41 45.99 18.76
N LYS A 199 22.53 46.31 19.73
CA LYS A 199 22.39 47.68 20.27
C LYS A 199 23.64 48.14 21.03
N TYR A 200 24.49 47.23 21.47
CA TYR A 200 25.64 47.49 22.33
C TYR A 200 26.96 46.96 21.73
N PRO A 201 27.38 47.42 20.54
CA PRO A 201 28.51 46.84 19.82
C PRO A 201 29.87 47.05 20.51
N LYS A 202 29.99 48.05 21.41
CA LYS A 202 31.26 48.38 22.10
C LYS A 202 31.51 47.55 23.37
N THR A 203 30.48 46.91 23.92
CA THR A 203 30.58 46.14 25.18
C THR A 203 31.04 44.71 24.95
N PHE A 204 30.82 44.18 23.74
CA PHE A 204 31.50 42.98 23.27
C PHE A 204 32.89 43.35 22.75
N GLN A 205 33.78 43.76 23.66
CA GLN A 205 35.20 43.76 23.35
C GLN A 205 35.59 42.33 23.02
N ASN A 206 36.05 42.12 21.78
CA ASN A 206 36.58 40.85 21.33
C ASN A 206 37.72 40.49 22.29
N VAL A 207 37.50 39.51 23.18
CA VAL A 207 38.44 39.13 24.26
C VAL A 207 39.78 38.61 23.72
N SER A 208 39.93 38.56 22.39
CA SER A 208 41.17 38.30 21.68
C SER A 208 42.13 39.50 21.57
N THR A 209 42.02 40.52 22.42
CA THR A 209 43.08 41.54 22.50
C THR A 209 44.33 40.93 23.15
N THR A 210 45.22 40.39 22.33
CA THR A 210 46.51 39.77 22.68
C THR A 210 47.56 40.74 23.23
N LYS A 211 47.18 41.95 23.64
CA LYS A 211 48.10 42.94 24.22
C LYS A 211 47.66 43.32 25.62
N CYS A 212 48.32 42.74 26.61
CA CYS A 212 48.42 43.32 27.94
C CYS A 212 49.44 44.47 27.85
N THR A 213 49.01 45.71 28.06
CA THR A 213 49.89 46.86 28.32
C THR A 213 49.93 47.15 29.81
#